data_AF-A0A1H7LXB0-F1
#
_entry.id   AF-A0A1H7LXB0-F1
#
_cell.length_a   1.000
_cell.length_b   1.000
_cell.length_c   1.000
_cell.angle_alpha   90.00
_cell.angle_beta   90.00
_cell.angle_gamma   90.00
#
_symmetry.space_group_name_H-M   'P 1'
#
loop_
_entity.id
_entity.type
_entity.pdbx_description
1 polymer ?
#
loop_
_entity_poly.entity_id
_entity_poly.type
_entity_poly.pdbx_seq_one_letter_code
_entity_poly.pdbx_strand_id
1 'polypeptide(L)'
;MKSYQVIEINPPYVIIEKDGAIYSIPIEADIESWQPLSQNYSKDKKHIYFCASKVFNKHLRFLDLETLEVIFEHPSITLTYFSDAHGVYIDSFMGSFTSLEGANPVTFKITDKDKGFSSDQFADYYFHERLPYRIAYAKFLNEHYAIANEKVYAGYIKEIENVDLSTFEVIIPNLIENVAKDKNHIYFRDKVVEQANPKTFRFVDACIAADRPYYLDCSIDFYAKDDTHAYFVRTIARDFKVIKTKNLSNFDFKVINERGYAYDQLNIYSQGKKVKR
;
A
#
# COMPACT_ATOMS: atom_id res chain seq x y z
N MET A 1 -29.10 25.92 -31.43
CA MET A 1 -28.62 24.78 -32.22
C MET A 1 -27.84 23.89 -31.28
N LYS A 2 -28.03 22.57 -31.33
CA LYS A 2 -27.19 21.64 -30.54
C LYS A 2 -25.76 21.79 -31.02
N SER A 3 -24.79 21.80 -30.10
CA SER A 3 -23.37 21.98 -30.44
C SER A 3 -22.71 20.70 -30.94
N TYR A 4 -23.48 19.67 -31.33
CA TYR A 4 -22.96 18.35 -31.66
C TYR A 4 -23.92 17.58 -32.57
N GLN A 5 -23.37 16.57 -33.26
CA GLN A 5 -24.10 15.59 -34.05
C GLN A 5 -23.91 14.19 -33.47
N VAL A 6 -25.00 13.42 -33.29
CA VAL A 6 -24.89 12.00 -32.91
C VAL A 6 -24.59 11.19 -34.17
N ILE A 7 -23.50 10.43 -34.14
CA ILE A 7 -23.07 9.54 -35.23
C ILE A 7 -23.71 8.16 -35.04
N GLU A 8 -23.49 7.56 -33.87
CA GLU A 8 -23.87 6.18 -33.57
C GLU A 8 -24.21 6.03 -32.09
N ILE A 9 -25.12 5.12 -31.76
CA ILE A 9 -25.38 4.70 -30.38
C ILE A 9 -24.94 3.25 -30.28
N ASN A 10 -23.86 3.00 -29.54
CA ASN A 10 -23.30 1.68 -29.30
C ASN A 10 -23.12 1.48 -27.79
N PRO A 11 -24.16 0.97 -27.09
CA PRO A 11 -24.14 0.85 -25.64
C PRO A 11 -22.87 0.13 -25.12
N PRO A 12 -22.22 0.65 -24.07
CA PRO A 12 -22.73 1.67 -23.14
C PRO A 12 -22.43 3.13 -23.55
N TYR A 13 -22.02 3.39 -24.80
CA TYR A 13 -21.62 4.70 -25.29
C TYR A 13 -22.54 5.26 -26.38
N VAL A 14 -22.47 6.58 -26.55
CA VAL A 14 -22.97 7.34 -27.69
C VAL A 14 -21.78 8.00 -28.34
N ILE A 15 -21.62 7.79 -29.64
CA ILE A 15 -20.56 8.40 -30.46
C ILE A 15 -21.10 9.70 -31.03
N ILE A 16 -20.45 10.81 -30.71
CA ILE A 16 -20.82 12.14 -31.21
C ILE A 16 -19.67 12.79 -31.96
N GLU A 17 -20.00 13.71 -32.85
CA GLU A 17 -19.09 14.70 -33.41
C GLU A 17 -19.39 16.08 -32.80
N LYS A 18 -18.36 16.73 -32.27
CA LYS A 18 -18.42 18.10 -31.74
C LYS A 18 -17.14 18.83 -32.13
N ASP A 19 -17.29 19.98 -32.80
CA ASP A 19 -16.18 20.82 -33.27
C ASP A 19 -15.12 20.07 -34.11
N GLY A 20 -15.55 19.08 -34.90
CA GLY A 20 -14.69 18.26 -35.75
C GLY A 20 -13.95 17.12 -35.03
N ALA A 21 -14.19 16.93 -33.73
CA ALA A 21 -13.66 15.82 -32.95
C ALA A 21 -14.76 14.77 -32.65
N ILE A 22 -14.36 13.49 -32.63
CA ILE A 22 -15.25 12.37 -32.31
C ILE A 22 -15.04 11.96 -30.86
N TYR A 23 -16.14 11.85 -30.11
CA TYR A 23 -16.14 11.43 -28.71
C TYR A 23 -17.02 10.21 -28.49
N SER A 24 -16.56 9.29 -27.64
CA SER A 24 -17.35 8.19 -27.09
C SER A 24 -17.83 8.58 -25.70
N ILE A 25 -19.08 9.02 -25.59
CA ILE A 25 -19.67 9.56 -24.36
C ILE A 25 -20.53 8.48 -23.67
N PRO A 26 -20.46 8.30 -22.34
CA PRO A 26 -21.36 7.40 -21.63
C PRO A 26 -22.82 7.74 -21.93
N ILE A 27 -23.67 6.74 -22.24
CA ILE A 27 -25.06 6.99 -22.66
C ILE A 27 -25.90 7.73 -21.60
N GLU A 28 -25.50 7.63 -20.33
CA GLU A 28 -26.16 8.30 -19.21
C GLU A 28 -25.63 9.71 -18.92
N ALA A 29 -24.65 10.21 -19.68
CA ALA A 29 -24.11 11.54 -19.50
C ALA A 29 -24.99 12.62 -20.15
N ASP A 30 -25.07 13.78 -19.49
CA ASP A 30 -25.62 14.98 -20.09
C ASP A 30 -24.65 15.51 -21.17
N ILE A 31 -24.91 15.16 -22.43
CA ILE A 31 -24.03 15.45 -23.58
C ILE A 31 -23.69 16.94 -23.72
N GLU A 32 -24.63 17.84 -23.39
CA GLU A 32 -24.44 19.29 -23.54
C GLU A 32 -23.39 19.83 -22.54
N SER A 33 -23.31 19.25 -21.34
CA SER A 33 -22.36 19.62 -20.29
C SER A 33 -21.19 18.65 -20.12
N TRP A 34 -21.13 17.61 -20.95
CA TRP A 34 -20.08 16.60 -20.89
C TRP A 34 -18.74 17.16 -21.35
N GLN A 35 -17.68 16.77 -20.65
CA GLN A 35 -16.30 17.06 -21.01
C GLN A 35 -15.36 15.92 -20.58
N PRO A 36 -14.31 15.62 -21.37
CA PRO A 36 -13.28 14.68 -20.97
C PRO A 36 -12.43 15.26 -19.83
N LEU A 37 -11.98 14.41 -18.92
CA LEU A 37 -11.03 14.77 -17.86
C LEU A 37 -9.65 14.15 -18.10
N SER A 38 -9.63 12.90 -18.57
CA SER A 38 -8.42 12.15 -18.88
C SER A 38 -8.74 11.02 -19.87
N GLN A 39 -7.85 10.04 -20.02
CA GLN A 39 -8.08 8.90 -20.90
C GLN A 39 -9.32 8.10 -20.47
N ASN A 40 -9.46 7.83 -19.16
CA ASN A 40 -10.55 7.01 -18.66
C ASN A 40 -11.61 7.81 -17.89
N TYR A 41 -11.34 9.07 -17.54
CA TYR A 41 -12.30 9.89 -16.81
C TYR A 41 -12.97 10.95 -17.68
N SER A 42 -14.25 11.18 -17.42
CA SER A 42 -15.00 12.32 -17.94
C SER A 42 -16.02 12.80 -16.92
N LYS A 43 -16.59 13.99 -17.11
CA LYS A 43 -17.64 14.52 -16.24
C LYS A 43 -18.72 15.20 -17.05
N ASP A 44 -19.91 15.27 -16.47
CA ASP A 44 -20.93 16.24 -16.85
C ASP A 44 -21.21 17.18 -15.66
N LYS A 45 -22.19 18.08 -15.76
CA LYS A 45 -22.50 19.03 -14.67
C LYS A 45 -22.98 18.38 -13.35
N LYS A 46 -23.22 17.06 -13.32
CA LYS A 46 -23.77 16.34 -12.15
C LYS A 46 -22.96 15.11 -11.75
N HIS A 47 -22.22 14.47 -12.66
CA HIS A 47 -21.60 13.18 -12.42
C HIS A 47 -20.17 13.13 -12.96
N ILE A 48 -19.40 12.22 -12.38
CA ILE A 48 -18.09 11.80 -12.88
C ILE A 48 -18.23 10.37 -13.39
N TYR A 49 -17.56 10.09 -14.50
CA TYR A 49 -17.57 8.81 -15.18
C TYR A 49 -16.16 8.25 -15.25
N PHE A 50 -16.01 6.97 -14.90
CA PHE A 50 -14.84 6.18 -15.25
C PHE A 50 -15.25 5.19 -16.35
N CYS A 51 -14.67 5.33 -17.53
CA CYS A 51 -15.18 4.74 -18.76
C CYS A 51 -16.68 5.09 -18.91
N ALA A 52 -17.57 4.09 -19.01
CA ALA A 52 -19.01 4.30 -19.11
C ALA A 52 -19.75 4.39 -17.75
N SER A 53 -19.06 4.18 -16.63
CA SER A 53 -19.69 3.98 -15.33
C SER A 53 -19.66 5.26 -14.50
N LYS A 54 -20.80 5.65 -13.92
CA LYS A 54 -20.85 6.72 -12.90
C LYS A 54 -20.07 6.30 -11.66
N VAL A 55 -19.13 7.14 -11.23
CA VAL A 55 -18.26 6.91 -10.08
C VAL A 55 -18.40 8.03 -9.05
N PHE A 56 -17.91 7.77 -7.83
CA PHE A 56 -17.83 8.75 -6.74
C PHE A 56 -19.16 9.42 -6.34
N ASN A 57 -20.31 8.80 -6.65
CA ASN A 57 -21.65 9.34 -6.38
C ASN A 57 -21.85 9.84 -4.93
N LYS A 58 -21.21 9.17 -3.96
CA LYS A 58 -21.28 9.54 -2.53
C LYS A 58 -20.48 10.80 -2.17
N HIS A 59 -19.57 11.21 -3.04
CA HIS A 59 -18.62 12.31 -2.82
C HIS A 59 -18.98 13.59 -3.59
N LEU A 60 -19.83 13.50 -4.63
CA LEU A 60 -20.19 14.62 -5.51
C LEU A 60 -20.59 15.91 -4.78
N ARG A 61 -21.23 15.81 -3.61
CA ARG A 61 -21.64 16.97 -2.80
C ARG A 61 -20.48 17.79 -2.21
N PHE A 62 -19.26 17.26 -2.25
CA PHE A 62 -18.05 17.88 -1.71
C PHE A 62 -17.04 18.25 -2.80
N LEU A 63 -17.42 18.08 -4.07
CA LEU A 63 -16.59 18.37 -5.23
C LEU A 63 -17.14 19.59 -5.95
N ASP A 64 -16.24 20.48 -6.36
CA ASP A 64 -16.56 21.49 -7.36
C ASP A 64 -16.40 20.88 -8.76
N LEU A 65 -17.49 20.32 -9.30
CA LEU A 65 -17.50 19.72 -10.64
C LEU A 65 -17.23 20.73 -11.76
N GLU A 66 -17.36 22.04 -11.53
CA GLU A 66 -17.01 23.04 -12.55
C GLU A 66 -15.49 23.04 -12.76
N THR A 67 -14.74 23.11 -11.66
CA THR A 67 -13.27 23.22 -11.66
C THR A 67 -12.52 21.89 -11.50
N LEU A 68 -13.23 20.77 -11.29
CA LEU A 68 -12.59 19.46 -11.12
C LEU A 68 -11.78 19.03 -12.36
N GLU A 69 -10.53 18.66 -12.15
CA GLU A 69 -9.61 18.17 -13.17
C GLU A 69 -8.93 16.87 -12.70
N VAL A 70 -8.45 16.07 -13.65
CA VAL A 70 -7.51 14.98 -13.37
C VAL A 70 -6.10 15.53 -13.54
N ILE A 71 -5.35 15.61 -12.44
CA ILE A 71 -3.97 16.12 -12.46
C ILE A 71 -2.94 15.02 -12.73
N PHE A 72 -3.32 13.76 -12.51
CA PHE A 72 -2.51 12.60 -12.87
C PHE A 72 -3.36 11.33 -12.92
N GLU A 73 -3.11 10.49 -13.92
CA GLU A 73 -3.69 9.15 -14.03
C GLU A 73 -2.57 8.15 -14.38
N HIS A 74 -2.39 7.13 -13.54
CA HIS A 74 -1.41 6.08 -13.79
C HIS A 74 -1.90 5.13 -14.90
N PRO A 75 -1.07 4.77 -15.89
CA PRO A 75 -1.52 4.03 -17.07
C PRO A 75 -1.85 2.56 -16.82
N SER A 76 -1.39 1.98 -15.70
CA SER A 76 -1.43 0.52 -15.48
C SER A 76 -1.97 0.07 -14.13
N ILE A 77 -2.21 0.99 -13.19
CA ILE A 77 -2.71 0.67 -11.85
C ILE A 77 -3.74 1.71 -11.45
N THR A 78 -4.62 1.37 -10.51
CA THR A 78 -5.56 2.32 -9.92
C THR A 78 -4.77 3.34 -9.08
N LEU A 79 -4.37 4.45 -9.70
CA LEU A 79 -3.80 5.60 -9.03
C LEU A 79 -4.11 6.84 -9.86
N THR A 80 -5.07 7.63 -9.41
CA THR A 80 -5.49 8.87 -10.06
C THR A 80 -5.57 9.97 -9.02
N TYR A 81 -4.98 11.12 -9.32
CA TYR A 81 -5.14 12.34 -8.54
C TYR A 81 -6.03 13.31 -9.29
N PHE A 82 -6.91 13.95 -8.55
CA PHE A 82 -7.82 14.98 -9.02
C PHE A 82 -7.58 16.26 -8.21
N SER A 83 -7.94 17.40 -8.78
CA SER A 83 -8.04 18.65 -8.02
C SER A 83 -9.23 19.45 -8.48
N ASP A 84 -9.78 20.25 -7.60
CA ASP A 84 -10.71 21.33 -7.95
C ASP A 84 -10.24 22.63 -7.28
N ALA A 85 -11.06 23.68 -7.32
CA ALA A 85 -10.75 24.96 -6.70
C ALA A 85 -10.59 24.90 -5.17
N HIS A 86 -10.97 23.80 -4.52
CA HIS A 86 -11.05 23.66 -3.08
C HIS A 86 -10.09 22.62 -2.51
N GLY A 87 -9.72 21.60 -3.28
CA GLY A 87 -8.89 20.52 -2.74
C GLY A 87 -8.25 19.62 -3.77
N VAL A 88 -7.49 18.66 -3.23
CA VAL A 88 -6.86 17.56 -3.97
C VAL A 88 -7.49 16.25 -3.50
N TYR A 89 -7.72 15.34 -4.44
CA TYR A 89 -8.36 14.06 -4.20
C TYR A 89 -7.53 12.95 -4.85
N ILE A 90 -7.69 11.73 -4.34
CA ILE A 90 -6.99 10.56 -4.84
C ILE A 90 -7.94 9.38 -4.89
N ASP A 91 -7.90 8.62 -5.98
CA ASP A 91 -8.43 7.25 -6.07
C ASP A 91 -7.26 6.29 -6.26
N SER A 92 -7.13 5.28 -5.41
CA SER A 92 -5.93 4.44 -5.37
C SER A 92 -6.23 2.98 -5.04
N PHE A 93 -5.40 2.06 -5.52
CA PHE A 93 -5.40 0.67 -5.05
C PHE A 93 -5.12 0.54 -3.55
N MET A 94 -4.54 1.58 -2.93
CA MET A 94 -4.29 1.65 -1.48
C MET A 94 -5.50 2.15 -0.67
N GLY A 95 -6.53 2.71 -1.30
CA GLY A 95 -7.69 3.26 -0.61
C GLY A 95 -8.71 3.86 -1.59
N SER A 96 -10.00 3.79 -1.23
CA SER A 96 -11.06 4.37 -2.04
C SER A 96 -10.89 5.88 -2.21
N PHE A 97 -11.45 6.43 -3.30
CA PHE A 97 -11.58 7.87 -3.53
C PHE A 97 -11.80 8.69 -2.25
N THR A 98 -10.88 9.61 -1.99
CA THR A 98 -10.90 10.48 -0.80
C THR A 98 -10.19 11.80 -1.07
N SER A 99 -10.49 12.82 -0.26
CA SER A 99 -9.73 14.08 -0.22
C SER A 99 -8.40 13.89 0.51
N LEU A 100 -7.36 14.57 0.02
CA LEU A 100 -6.09 14.76 0.74
C LEU A 100 -6.24 15.96 1.68
N GLU A 101 -6.52 15.68 2.95
CA GLU A 101 -6.81 16.73 3.93
C GLU A 101 -5.63 17.70 4.10
N GLY A 102 -5.89 18.99 3.85
CA GLY A 102 -4.91 20.07 3.98
C GLY A 102 -4.03 20.29 2.75
N ALA A 103 -4.22 19.53 1.67
CA ALA A 103 -3.49 19.76 0.41
C ALA A 103 -4.05 20.97 -0.32
N ASN A 104 -3.20 21.93 -0.66
CA ASN A 104 -3.57 23.06 -1.50
C ASN A 104 -3.42 22.70 -2.99
N PRO A 105 -4.50 22.75 -3.80
CA PRO A 105 -4.45 22.34 -5.20
C PRO A 105 -3.47 23.16 -6.05
N VAL A 106 -3.15 24.40 -5.65
CA VAL A 106 -2.21 25.27 -6.37
C VAL A 106 -0.75 24.87 -6.15
N THR A 107 -0.41 24.37 -4.95
CA THR A 107 0.98 24.08 -4.57
C THR A 107 1.29 22.59 -4.49
N PHE A 108 0.28 21.73 -4.61
CA PHE A 108 0.41 20.28 -4.60
C PHE A 108 1.23 19.76 -5.78
N LYS A 109 2.09 18.78 -5.52
CA LYS A 109 2.97 18.13 -6.50
C LYS A 109 3.08 16.65 -6.21
N ILE A 110 2.96 15.83 -7.24
CA ILE A 110 3.29 14.41 -7.17
C ILE A 110 4.80 14.29 -7.32
N THR A 111 5.49 13.79 -6.29
CA THR A 111 6.95 13.77 -6.24
C THR A 111 7.54 12.42 -6.60
N ASP A 112 6.81 11.33 -6.32
CA ASP A 112 7.17 9.97 -6.75
C ASP A 112 5.88 9.17 -6.98
N LYS A 113 5.47 9.07 -8.24
CA LYS A 113 4.23 8.39 -8.63
C LYS A 113 4.28 6.88 -8.46
N ASP A 114 5.47 6.28 -8.52
CA ASP A 114 5.64 4.82 -8.43
C ASP A 114 5.57 4.37 -6.96
N LYS A 115 6.05 5.22 -6.05
CA LYS A 115 5.96 5.01 -4.60
C LYS A 115 4.74 5.67 -3.95
N GLY A 116 3.95 6.43 -4.70
CA GLY A 116 2.77 7.12 -4.20
C GLY A 116 3.08 8.32 -3.30
N PHE A 117 4.27 8.92 -3.40
CA PHE A 117 4.59 10.13 -2.66
C PHE A 117 4.14 11.40 -3.38
N SER A 118 3.57 12.31 -2.61
CA SER A 118 3.25 13.66 -3.05
C SER A 118 3.54 14.67 -1.94
N SER A 119 3.66 15.93 -2.34
CA SER A 119 4.09 17.03 -1.50
C SER A 119 3.25 18.27 -1.76
N ASP A 120 2.97 18.99 -0.70
CA ASP A 120 2.45 20.35 -0.72
C ASP A 120 3.37 21.26 0.11
N GLN A 121 3.12 22.58 0.13
CA GLN A 121 3.91 23.54 0.90
C GLN A 121 4.01 23.17 2.39
N PHE A 122 2.95 22.64 3.00
CA PHE A 122 2.89 22.39 4.45
C PHE A 122 2.76 20.93 4.86
N ALA A 123 2.40 20.03 3.95
CA ALA A 123 2.33 18.60 4.23
C ALA A 123 2.96 17.75 3.10
N ASP A 124 3.39 16.54 3.46
CA ASP A 124 3.69 15.48 2.50
C ASP A 124 2.74 14.32 2.71
N TYR A 125 2.56 13.51 1.68
CA TYR A 125 1.58 12.42 1.65
C TYR A 125 2.20 11.15 1.08
N TYR A 126 1.74 10.02 1.61
CA TYR A 126 1.94 8.69 1.05
C TYR A 126 0.56 8.14 0.66
N PHE A 127 0.27 8.11 -0.63
CA PHE A 127 -1.07 7.95 -1.17
C PHE A 127 -2.06 8.94 -0.52
N HIS A 128 -3.08 8.43 0.17
CA HIS A 128 -4.08 9.24 0.86
C HIS A 128 -3.68 9.63 2.28
N GLU A 129 -2.61 9.05 2.82
CA GLU A 129 -2.18 9.25 4.19
C GLU A 129 -1.25 10.47 4.27
N ARG A 130 -1.59 11.42 5.14
CA ARG A 130 -0.71 12.55 5.45
C ARG A 130 0.45 12.06 6.33
N LEU A 131 1.68 12.31 5.89
CA LEU A 131 2.87 11.96 6.64
C LEU A 131 3.01 12.84 7.90
N PRO A 132 3.47 12.28 9.04
CA PRO A 132 3.72 13.03 10.27
C PRO A 132 5.02 13.86 10.22
N TYR A 133 5.71 13.88 9.08
CA TYR A 133 6.98 14.58 8.85
C TYR A 133 7.07 15.03 7.39
N ARG A 134 8.08 15.84 7.07
CA ARG A 134 8.43 16.18 5.69
C ARG A 134 9.37 15.13 5.10
N ILE A 135 9.07 14.62 3.91
CA ILE A 135 9.88 13.66 3.13
C ILE A 135 11.31 14.18 2.97
N ALA A 136 11.47 15.50 2.75
CA ALA A 136 12.77 16.15 2.60
C ALA A 136 13.71 15.97 3.81
N TYR A 137 13.16 15.65 4.99
CA TYR A 137 13.92 15.43 6.23
C TYR A 137 13.88 13.97 6.68
N ALA A 138 13.33 13.07 5.87
CA ALA A 138 13.21 11.66 6.19
C ALA A 138 14.35 10.85 5.58
N LYS A 139 14.83 9.85 6.33
CA LYS A 139 15.71 8.79 5.84
C LYS A 139 14.89 7.51 5.70
N PHE A 140 14.59 7.10 4.48
CA PHE A 140 13.97 5.82 4.19
C PHE A 140 14.98 4.69 4.38
N LEU A 141 14.63 3.68 5.17
CA LEU A 141 15.50 2.53 5.46
C LEU A 141 15.23 1.37 4.49
N ASN A 142 13.98 1.20 4.09
CA ASN A 142 13.49 0.27 3.08
C ASN A 142 12.05 0.67 2.69
N GLU A 143 11.32 -0.22 2.00
CA GLU A 143 9.93 0.02 1.57
C GLU A 143 8.88 0.02 2.71
N HIS A 144 9.31 -0.06 3.98
CA HIS A 144 8.41 -0.07 5.13
C HIS A 144 8.78 0.90 6.24
N TYR A 145 10.07 1.12 6.52
CA TYR A 145 10.53 1.93 7.63
C TYR A 145 11.22 3.21 7.16
N ALA A 146 10.97 4.30 7.88
CA ALA A 146 11.67 5.57 7.72
C ALA A 146 12.05 6.17 9.08
N ILE A 147 13.12 6.95 9.11
CA ILE A 147 13.51 7.77 10.25
C ILE A 147 13.26 9.23 9.91
N ALA A 148 12.54 9.95 10.76
CA ALA A 148 12.34 11.39 10.64
C ALA A 148 12.15 12.01 12.04
N ASN A 149 12.62 13.23 12.25
CA ASN A 149 12.49 13.93 13.54
C ASN A 149 12.92 13.07 14.75
N GLU A 150 14.05 12.36 14.62
CA GLU A 150 14.58 11.45 15.66
C GLU A 150 13.58 10.37 16.11
N LYS A 151 12.73 9.91 15.18
CA LYS A 151 11.72 8.86 15.41
C LYS A 151 11.72 7.88 14.26
N VAL A 152 11.33 6.63 14.54
CA VAL A 152 11.11 5.60 13.53
C VAL A 152 9.62 5.50 13.22
N TYR A 153 9.28 5.41 11.93
CA TYR A 153 7.93 5.21 11.45
C TYR A 153 7.82 3.92 10.64
N ALA A 154 6.89 3.05 11.03
CA ALA A 154 6.47 1.86 10.30
C ALA A 154 5.34 2.20 9.30
N GLY A 155 5.44 1.65 8.09
CA GLY A 155 4.58 2.00 6.96
C GLY A 155 4.57 3.52 6.69
N TYR A 156 5.67 4.22 7.00
CA TYR A 156 5.85 5.67 6.90
C TYR A 156 4.93 6.55 7.77
N ILE A 157 3.94 5.98 8.46
CA ILE A 157 2.92 6.74 9.20
C ILE A 157 2.97 6.47 10.71
N LYS A 158 3.15 5.21 11.12
CA LYS A 158 3.01 4.81 12.52
C LYS A 158 4.33 4.95 13.24
N GLU A 159 4.43 5.93 14.13
CA GLU A 159 5.56 6.05 15.05
C GLU A 159 5.72 4.78 15.88
N ILE A 160 6.95 4.32 16.01
CA ILE A 160 7.34 3.25 16.91
C ILE A 160 7.91 3.88 18.17
N GLU A 161 7.26 3.67 19.31
CA GLU A 161 7.66 4.27 20.58
C GLU A 161 8.88 3.57 21.18
N ASN A 162 9.69 4.33 21.94
CA ASN A 162 10.80 3.83 22.76
C ASN A 162 11.90 3.07 21.98
N VAL A 163 12.09 3.41 20.69
CA VAL A 163 13.15 2.83 19.86
C VAL A 163 14.53 3.35 20.25
N ASP A 164 15.50 2.46 20.42
CA ASP A 164 16.91 2.84 20.46
C ASP A 164 17.41 3.08 19.01
N LEU A 165 17.37 4.34 18.58
CA LEU A 165 17.74 4.74 17.22
C LEU A 165 19.17 4.35 16.84
N SER A 166 20.09 4.34 17.82
CA SER A 166 21.51 4.07 17.55
C SER A 166 21.77 2.62 17.14
N THR A 167 20.87 1.71 17.50
CA THR A 167 20.97 0.28 17.22
C THR A 167 19.83 -0.24 16.35
N PHE A 168 18.95 0.64 15.88
CA PHE A 168 17.81 0.26 15.05
C PHE A 168 18.27 -0.20 13.65
N GLU A 169 17.85 -1.41 13.27
CA GLU A 169 18.11 -1.99 11.95
C GLU A 169 16.92 -2.81 11.45
N VAL A 170 16.70 -2.82 10.13
CA VAL A 170 15.73 -3.70 9.48
C VAL A 170 16.38 -5.07 9.26
N ILE A 171 15.70 -6.14 9.66
CA ILE A 171 16.22 -7.51 9.56
C ILE A 171 15.96 -8.04 8.15
N ILE A 172 17.03 -8.28 7.38
CA ILE A 172 16.98 -8.82 6.01
C ILE A 172 16.07 -7.94 5.11
N PRO A 173 16.41 -6.65 4.92
CA PRO A 173 15.53 -5.65 4.31
C PRO A 173 15.09 -5.98 2.88
N ASN A 174 15.86 -6.80 2.16
CA ASN A 174 15.58 -7.19 0.77
C ASN A 174 14.62 -8.40 0.65
N LEU A 175 14.25 -9.03 1.77
CA LEU A 175 13.35 -10.19 1.78
C LEU A 175 12.18 -10.01 2.75
N ILE A 176 12.43 -9.39 3.91
CA ILE A 176 11.45 -9.24 4.98
C ILE A 176 11.43 -7.78 5.41
N GLU A 177 10.60 -7.00 4.73
CA GLU A 177 10.63 -5.55 4.84
C GLU A 177 10.11 -5.01 6.18
N ASN A 178 9.26 -5.77 6.87
CA ASN A 178 8.50 -5.27 8.00
C ASN A 178 8.89 -5.90 9.34
N VAL A 179 10.12 -6.43 9.46
CA VAL A 179 10.70 -6.88 10.72
C VAL A 179 12.00 -6.13 10.97
N ALA A 180 12.10 -5.52 12.14
CA ALA A 180 13.25 -4.72 12.55
C ALA A 180 13.63 -5.04 14.00
N LYS A 181 14.76 -4.52 14.45
CA LYS A 181 15.21 -4.66 15.83
C LYS A 181 16.00 -3.44 16.26
N ASP A 182 16.05 -3.24 17.57
CA ASP A 182 17.10 -2.50 18.21
C ASP A 182 17.77 -3.38 19.28
N LYS A 183 18.60 -2.81 20.15
CA LYS A 183 19.26 -3.58 21.22
C LYS A 183 18.30 -4.13 22.29
N ASN A 184 17.10 -3.57 22.42
CA ASN A 184 16.13 -3.88 23.46
C ASN A 184 14.99 -4.76 22.94
N HIS A 185 14.49 -4.52 21.73
CA HIS A 185 13.26 -5.11 21.21
C HIS A 185 13.39 -5.63 19.77
N ILE A 186 12.54 -6.61 19.44
CA ILE A 186 12.17 -6.94 18.06
C ILE A 186 10.87 -6.21 17.73
N TYR A 187 10.81 -5.63 16.54
CA TYR A 187 9.65 -4.94 16.01
C TYR A 187 9.10 -5.69 14.80
N PHE A 188 7.79 -5.86 14.78
CA PHE A 188 7.05 -6.26 13.59
C PHE A 188 6.06 -5.16 13.24
N ARG A 189 6.37 -4.45 12.15
CA ARG A 189 5.73 -3.17 11.78
C ARG A 189 5.87 -2.18 12.94
N ASP A 190 4.74 -1.63 13.39
CA ASP A 190 4.63 -0.65 14.47
C ASP A 190 4.68 -1.26 15.89
N LYS A 191 4.79 -2.58 16.03
CA LYS A 191 4.61 -3.26 17.32
C LYS A 191 5.85 -3.99 17.80
N VAL A 192 6.07 -3.92 19.11
CA VAL A 192 7.03 -4.78 19.82
C VAL A 192 6.53 -6.23 19.79
N VAL A 193 7.44 -7.16 19.48
CA VAL A 193 7.22 -8.59 19.65
C VAL A 193 7.58 -8.96 21.08
N GLU A 194 6.56 -9.06 21.92
CA GLU A 194 6.72 -9.40 23.33
C GLU A 194 7.51 -10.71 23.52
N GLN A 195 8.39 -10.72 24.53
CA GLN A 195 9.23 -11.87 24.93
C GLN A 195 10.31 -12.28 23.91
N ALA A 196 10.44 -11.57 22.79
CA ALA A 196 11.52 -11.84 21.84
C ALA A 196 12.87 -11.32 22.36
N ASN A 197 13.90 -12.15 22.26
CA ASN A 197 15.25 -11.75 22.63
C ASN A 197 15.97 -11.17 21.40
N PRO A 198 16.17 -9.83 21.31
CA PRO A 198 16.75 -9.18 20.13
C PRO A 198 18.21 -9.57 19.85
N LYS A 199 18.93 -10.03 20.89
CA LYS A 199 20.34 -10.42 20.79
C LYS A 199 20.52 -11.72 20.02
N THR A 200 19.57 -12.63 20.13
CA THR A 200 19.65 -13.99 19.56
C THR A 200 18.59 -14.25 18.50
N PHE A 201 17.63 -13.35 18.32
CA PHE A 201 16.61 -13.45 17.29
C PHE A 201 17.21 -13.53 15.90
N ARG A 202 16.76 -14.52 15.13
CA ARG A 202 17.09 -14.69 13.71
C ARG A 202 16.01 -15.47 12.99
N PHE A 203 15.89 -15.25 11.70
CA PHE A 203 15.14 -16.16 10.83
C PHE A 203 15.85 -17.51 10.71
N VAL A 204 15.08 -18.57 10.50
CA VAL A 204 15.62 -19.91 10.28
C VAL A 204 16.31 -19.95 8.91
N ASP A 205 17.58 -20.31 8.87
CA ASP A 205 18.42 -20.20 7.66
C ASP A 205 17.81 -20.89 6.44
N ALA A 206 17.32 -22.13 6.60
CA ALA A 206 16.65 -22.89 5.53
C ALA A 206 15.36 -22.22 5.01
N CYS A 207 14.74 -21.33 5.79
CA CYS A 207 13.53 -20.61 5.43
C CYS A 207 13.82 -19.35 4.59
N ILE A 208 15.02 -18.78 4.70
CA ILE A 208 15.44 -17.54 4.02
C ILE A 208 16.54 -17.74 2.98
N ALA A 209 17.09 -18.95 2.87
CA ALA A 209 18.13 -19.27 1.89
C ALA A 209 17.69 -18.91 0.46
N ALA A 210 18.65 -18.45 -0.35
CA ALA A 210 18.39 -18.03 -1.74
C ALA A 210 18.05 -19.22 -2.65
N ASP A 211 18.59 -20.40 -2.34
CA ASP A 211 18.40 -21.67 -3.04
C ASP A 211 17.35 -22.57 -2.37
N ARG A 212 16.56 -22.03 -1.42
CA ARG A 212 15.51 -22.80 -0.75
C ARG A 212 14.50 -23.35 -1.77
N PRO A 213 13.96 -24.56 -1.58
CA PRO A 213 12.89 -25.08 -2.43
C PRO A 213 11.67 -24.16 -2.42
N TYR A 214 10.96 -24.08 -3.55
CA TYR A 214 9.70 -23.36 -3.63
C TYR A 214 8.67 -23.96 -2.67
N TYR A 215 7.93 -23.10 -1.97
CA TYR A 215 6.72 -23.44 -1.25
C TYR A 215 5.68 -22.34 -1.44
N LEU A 216 4.40 -22.72 -1.37
CA LEU A 216 3.30 -21.78 -1.33
C LEU A 216 3.54 -20.76 -0.22
N ASP A 217 3.33 -19.48 -0.54
CA ASP A 217 3.53 -18.33 0.36
C ASP A 217 4.99 -18.06 0.76
N CYS A 218 5.99 -18.55 0.03
CA CYS A 218 7.43 -18.37 0.36
C CYS A 218 7.97 -16.94 0.32
N SER A 219 7.18 -15.98 -0.15
CA SER A 219 7.46 -14.54 -0.10
C SER A 219 6.85 -13.86 1.13
N ILE A 220 5.97 -14.52 1.88
CA ILE A 220 5.20 -13.92 2.98
C ILE A 220 5.21 -14.74 4.27
N ASP A 221 5.45 -16.04 4.21
CA ASP A 221 5.45 -16.95 5.36
C ASP A 221 6.86 -17.37 5.73
N PHE A 222 7.29 -17.01 6.93
CA PHE A 222 8.63 -17.28 7.43
C PHE A 222 8.61 -17.90 8.83
N TYR A 223 9.74 -18.48 9.21
CA TYR A 223 9.98 -19.00 10.55
C TYR A 223 11.25 -18.36 11.13
N ALA A 224 11.18 -18.02 12.41
CA ALA A 224 12.28 -17.43 13.15
C ALA A 224 12.42 -18.09 14.52
N LYS A 225 13.54 -17.82 15.19
CA LYS A 225 13.77 -18.23 16.57
C LYS A 225 14.73 -17.29 17.27
N ASP A 226 14.63 -17.24 18.59
CA ASP A 226 15.69 -16.75 19.46
C ASP A 226 16.16 -17.90 20.39
N ASP A 227 16.79 -17.58 21.51
CA ASP A 227 17.27 -18.56 22.48
C ASP A 227 16.18 -19.14 23.40
N THR A 228 14.98 -18.56 23.38
CA THR A 228 13.86 -18.92 24.26
C THR A 228 12.60 -19.38 23.50
N HIS A 229 12.39 -18.89 22.28
CA HIS A 229 11.16 -19.09 21.53
C HIS A 229 11.42 -19.34 20.04
N ALA A 230 10.47 -20.02 19.41
CA ALA A 230 10.34 -20.12 17.96
C ALA A 230 9.11 -19.32 17.51
N TYR A 231 9.12 -18.83 16.27
CA TYR A 231 8.10 -17.94 15.75
C TYR A 231 7.67 -18.34 14.34
N PHE A 232 6.38 -18.16 14.07
CA PHE A 232 5.86 -18.05 12.71
C PHE A 232 5.60 -16.58 12.41
N VAL A 233 6.07 -16.12 11.25
CA VAL A 233 6.00 -14.72 10.81
C VAL A 233 5.34 -14.68 9.44
N ARG A 234 4.12 -14.13 9.37
CA ARG A 234 3.41 -13.87 8.12
C ARG A 234 3.34 -12.38 7.86
N THR A 235 4.11 -11.92 6.88
CA THR A 235 4.40 -10.49 6.65
C THR A 235 3.17 -9.71 6.20
N ILE A 236 2.18 -10.31 5.54
CA ILE A 236 0.97 -9.61 5.05
C ILE A 236 -0.17 -9.53 6.07
N ALA A 237 -0.38 -10.58 6.88
CA ALA A 237 -1.59 -10.75 7.70
C ALA A 237 -1.45 -10.29 9.16
N ARG A 238 -0.39 -9.52 9.49
CA ARG A 238 -0.04 -9.12 10.87
C ARG A 238 0.09 -10.31 11.83
N ASP A 239 0.57 -11.44 11.32
CA ASP A 239 0.61 -12.70 12.05
C ASP A 239 2.05 -12.99 12.51
N PHE A 240 2.38 -12.59 13.74
CA PHE A 240 3.66 -12.91 14.39
C PHE A 240 3.36 -13.72 15.65
N LYS A 241 3.62 -15.04 15.61
CA LYS A 241 3.10 -15.99 16.60
C LYS A 241 4.21 -16.83 17.19
N VAL A 242 4.24 -16.91 18.52
CA VAL A 242 5.09 -17.87 19.25
C VAL A 242 4.62 -19.29 18.96
N ILE A 243 5.57 -20.16 18.59
CA ILE A 243 5.38 -21.59 18.38
C ILE A 243 5.79 -22.30 19.66
N LYS A 244 4.86 -23.09 20.23
CA LYS A 244 5.10 -23.92 21.41
C LYS A 244 5.90 -25.18 21.04
N THR A 245 7.17 -24.99 20.70
CA THR A 245 8.13 -26.06 20.40
C THR A 245 8.54 -26.82 21.67
N LYS A 246 8.80 -28.12 21.54
CA LYS A 246 9.35 -28.94 22.63
C LYS A 246 10.89 -29.05 22.57
N ASN A 247 11.49 -28.64 21.46
CA ASN A 247 12.91 -28.81 21.22
C ASN A 247 13.43 -27.67 20.32
N LEU A 248 13.67 -26.51 20.94
CA LEU A 248 14.08 -25.29 20.23
C LEU A 248 15.45 -25.43 19.55
N SER A 249 16.38 -26.18 20.15
CA SER A 249 17.73 -26.38 19.57
C SER A 249 17.68 -27.07 18.22
N ASN A 250 16.72 -27.99 18.04
CA ASN A 250 16.48 -28.68 16.77
C ASN A 250 15.33 -28.08 15.95
N PHE A 251 14.91 -26.85 16.27
CA PHE A 251 13.88 -26.15 15.51
C PHE A 251 14.44 -25.67 14.17
N ASP A 252 13.84 -26.15 13.08
CA ASP A 252 14.29 -25.88 11.72
C ASP A 252 13.12 -25.95 10.72
N PHE A 253 13.38 -25.69 9.44
CA PHE A 253 12.39 -25.57 8.38
C PHE A 253 12.61 -26.60 7.26
N LYS A 254 11.53 -27.10 6.68
CA LYS A 254 11.56 -27.95 5.49
C LYS A 254 10.33 -27.75 4.62
N VAL A 255 10.49 -28.00 3.33
CA VAL A 255 9.41 -28.01 2.36
C VAL A 255 8.95 -29.45 2.10
N ILE A 256 7.64 -29.70 2.16
CA ILE A 256 7.01 -30.97 1.82
C ILE A 256 5.83 -30.68 0.92
N ASN A 257 5.81 -31.24 -0.30
CA ASN A 257 4.74 -31.04 -1.29
C ASN A 257 4.40 -29.55 -1.48
N GLU A 258 5.43 -28.74 -1.76
CA GLU A 258 5.32 -27.28 -1.95
C GLU A 258 4.70 -26.53 -0.76
N ARG A 259 4.75 -27.09 0.45
CA ARG A 259 4.32 -26.42 1.67
C ARG A 259 5.47 -26.29 2.64
N GLY A 260 5.62 -25.10 3.22
CA GLY A 260 6.65 -24.80 4.22
C GLY A 260 6.22 -25.23 5.63
N TYR A 261 7.04 -26.06 6.28
CA TYR A 261 6.81 -26.51 7.64
C TYR A 261 8.03 -26.24 8.51
N ALA A 262 7.80 -25.76 9.73
CA ALA A 262 8.80 -25.90 10.76
C ALA A 262 8.71 -27.26 11.45
N TYR A 263 9.80 -27.72 12.06
CA TYR A 263 9.85 -28.96 12.81
C TYR A 263 10.86 -28.86 13.96
N ASP A 264 10.68 -29.66 15.01
CA ASP A 264 11.55 -29.70 16.21
C ASP A 264 11.99 -31.13 16.54
N GLN A 265 12.19 -31.97 15.51
CA GLN A 265 12.33 -33.45 15.54
C GLN A 265 11.10 -34.22 16.05
N LEU A 266 10.38 -33.72 17.05
CA LEU A 266 9.23 -34.38 17.67
C LEU A 266 7.92 -34.05 16.95
N ASN A 267 7.80 -32.82 16.48
CA ASN A 267 6.58 -32.22 15.95
C ASN A 267 6.87 -31.53 14.61
N ILE A 268 5.80 -31.34 13.84
CA ILE A 268 5.78 -30.53 12.62
C ILE A 268 4.76 -29.41 12.85
N TYR A 269 5.07 -28.22 12.34
CA TYR A 269 4.27 -27.01 12.49
C TYR A 269 3.95 -26.44 11.11
N SER A 270 2.70 -26.11 10.87
CA SER A 270 2.21 -25.41 9.69
C SER A 270 1.60 -24.09 10.14
N GLN A 271 2.10 -22.97 9.60
CA GLN A 271 1.63 -21.61 9.92
C GLN A 271 1.59 -21.36 11.44
N GLY A 272 2.63 -21.83 12.13
CA GLY A 272 2.79 -21.73 13.59
C GLY A 272 1.96 -22.70 14.43
N LYS A 273 1.15 -23.57 13.83
CA LYS A 273 0.33 -24.57 14.54
C LYS A 273 0.88 -25.97 14.38
N LYS A 274 0.95 -26.72 15.46
CA LYS A 274 1.34 -28.14 15.43
C LYS A 274 0.34 -28.94 14.58
N VAL A 275 0.85 -29.75 13.65
CA VAL A 275 0.04 -30.67 12.83
C VAL A 275 0.27 -32.12 13.23
N LYS A 276 -0.72 -32.97 13.01
CA LYS A 276 -0.56 -34.43 13.15
C LYS A 276 0.31 -34.92 11.99
N ARG A 277 1.20 -35.87 12.30
CA ARG A 277 1.95 -36.61 11.28
C ARG A 277 1.01 -37.51 10.50
#